data_AF-A0A0G2R344-F1
#
_entry.id   AF-A0A0G2R344-F1
#
_cell.length_a   1.000
_cell.length_b   1.000
_cell.length_c   1.000
_cell.angle_alpha   90.00
_cell.angle_beta   90.00
_cell.angle_gamma   90.00
#
_symmetry.space_group_name_H-M   'P 1'
#
loop_
_entity.id
_entity.type
_entity.pdbx_description
1 polymer ?
#
loop_
_entity_poly.entity_id
_entity_poly.type
_entity_poly.pdbx_seq_one_letter_code
_entity_poly.pdbx_strand_id
1 'polypeptide(L)'
;KVIEGTITVTYVYQKVANWIPEIPNVPETDRPKVPYPFDPTEPDEPIDPTTPGTNGEVPNIPYVPGYTPVDPKDNTPLKPIDPNDPGKGYVPPTPENPGVDTPIPYVPVKKVVTNHVDEEGNPIAPQEEGTKPNKSIPGYEFTGKTVTDEDGNTTHIYKKTPEVKNGTVVVNYVTEDGTVIKEPVTDTPTSPEGTPYDTTDNKPKTITFKGEEYELVRVDGTENGKVVEGETVVTYVYRKVETPAKKVVTNHVDEEGNPIAPQEDGTTPKRQISGYEYVRTVVDEEGNTTHIYRKLSNKPTTPEKETPAK
;
A
#
# COMPACT_ATOMS: atom_id res chain seq x y z
N LYS A 1 -91.78 -26.52 -55.32
CA LYS A 1 -90.88 -26.38 -56.49
C LYS A 1 -89.61 -25.71 -55.98
N VAL A 2 -88.62 -26.50 -55.58
CA VAL A 2 -87.30 -26.00 -55.18
C VAL A 2 -86.52 -25.80 -56.47
N ILE A 3 -86.02 -24.58 -56.70
CA ILE A 3 -85.20 -24.29 -57.87
C ILE A 3 -83.78 -24.67 -57.45
N GLU A 4 -83.30 -25.81 -57.92
CA GLU A 4 -81.88 -26.15 -57.79
C GLU A 4 -81.07 -25.09 -58.54
N GLY A 5 -80.27 -24.32 -57.80
CA GLY A 5 -79.32 -23.37 -58.33
C GLY A 5 -77.99 -23.59 -57.63
N THR A 6 -76.94 -23.87 -58.40
CA THR A 6 -75.58 -23.98 -57.87
C THR A 6 -75.08 -22.58 -57.54
N ILE A 7 -74.80 -22.29 -56.26
CA ILE A 7 -74.11 -21.06 -55.86
C ILE A 7 -72.63 -21.27 -56.16
N THR A 8 -72.06 -20.46 -57.05
CA THR A 8 -70.61 -20.43 -57.29
C THR A 8 -70.02 -19.30 -56.45
N VAL A 9 -69.19 -19.64 -55.47
CA VAL A 9 -68.37 -18.68 -54.72
C VAL A 9 -66.98 -18.66 -55.37
N THR A 10 -66.53 -17.47 -55.78
CA THR A 10 -65.19 -17.28 -56.35
C THR A 10 -64.29 -16.65 -55.32
N TYR A 11 -63.18 -17.29 -54.99
CA TYR A 11 -62.14 -16.75 -54.12
C TYR A 11 -61.02 -16.16 -54.97
N VAL A 12 -60.58 -14.95 -54.62
CA VAL A 12 -59.40 -14.31 -55.22
C VAL A 12 -58.31 -14.29 -54.15
N TYR A 13 -57.18 -14.94 -54.45
CA TYR A 13 -56.04 -14.99 -53.55
C TYR A 13 -55.01 -13.95 -53.94
N GLN A 14 -54.49 -13.23 -52.95
CA GLN A 14 -53.32 -12.36 -53.09
C GLN A 14 -52.08 -13.05 -52.51
N LYS A 15 -50.91 -12.78 -53.10
CA LYS A 15 -49.65 -13.22 -52.54
C LYS A 15 -49.39 -12.45 -51.25
N VAL A 16 -49.16 -13.18 -50.15
CA VAL A 16 -48.76 -12.60 -48.86
C VAL A 16 -47.32 -12.09 -48.95
N ALA A 17 -47.14 -10.87 -48.49
CA ALA A 17 -45.83 -10.24 -48.36
C ALA A 17 -45.10 -10.61 -47.06
N ASN A 18 -43.84 -10.20 -47.00
CA ASN A 18 -42.91 -10.52 -45.94
C ASN A 18 -42.23 -9.24 -45.44
N TRP A 19 -41.78 -9.26 -44.19
CA TRP A 19 -40.68 -8.37 -43.82
C TRP A 19 -39.39 -8.91 -44.43
N ILE A 20 -38.60 -8.01 -45.01
CA ILE A 20 -37.31 -8.30 -45.63
C ILE A 20 -36.22 -7.60 -44.81
N PRO A 21 -35.59 -8.28 -43.85
CA PRO A 21 -34.40 -7.80 -43.16
C PRO A 21 -33.29 -7.41 -44.15
N GLU A 22 -32.98 -6.12 -44.23
CA GLU A 22 -31.94 -5.59 -45.11
C GLU A 22 -30.55 -5.73 -44.46
N ILE A 23 -30.14 -6.98 -44.26
CA ILE A 23 -28.90 -7.30 -43.54
C ILE A 23 -27.69 -6.78 -44.35
N PRO A 24 -26.80 -5.98 -43.74
CA PRO A 24 -25.61 -5.45 -44.41
C PRO A 24 -24.73 -6.57 -44.97
N ASN A 25 -24.19 -6.37 -46.18
CA ASN A 25 -23.37 -7.34 -46.91
C ASN A 25 -24.08 -8.66 -47.29
N VAL A 26 -25.41 -8.74 -47.15
CA VAL A 26 -26.22 -9.87 -47.63
C VAL A 26 -26.93 -9.45 -48.93
N PRO A 27 -26.69 -10.15 -50.06
CA PRO A 27 -27.39 -9.91 -51.31
C PRO A 27 -28.90 -10.02 -51.15
N GLU A 28 -29.67 -9.23 -51.91
CA GLU A 28 -31.14 -9.18 -51.81
C GLU A 28 -31.81 -10.56 -51.96
N THR A 29 -31.27 -11.42 -52.83
CA THR A 29 -31.77 -12.79 -53.06
C THR A 29 -31.62 -13.72 -51.87
N ASP A 30 -30.67 -13.43 -50.99
CA ASP A 30 -30.27 -14.28 -49.86
C ASP A 30 -30.81 -13.74 -48.53
N ARG A 31 -31.49 -12.59 -48.55
CA ARG A 31 -32.10 -12.00 -47.36
C ARG A 31 -33.21 -12.93 -46.84
N PRO A 32 -33.31 -13.09 -45.50
CA PRO A 32 -34.39 -13.86 -44.91
C PRO A 32 -35.74 -13.24 -45.26
N LYS A 33 -36.78 -14.07 -45.33
CA LYS A 33 -38.16 -13.65 -45.55
C LYS A 33 -38.96 -14.02 -44.32
N VAL A 34 -39.43 -13.01 -43.60
CA VAL A 34 -40.26 -13.20 -42.40
C VAL A 34 -41.70 -12.97 -42.82
N PRO A 35 -42.56 -14.01 -42.86
CA PRO A 35 -43.92 -13.86 -43.34
C PRO A 35 -44.76 -13.02 -42.38
N TYR A 36 -45.67 -12.21 -42.92
CA TYR A 36 -46.67 -11.52 -42.10
C TYR A 36 -47.59 -12.54 -41.41
N PRO A 37 -47.94 -12.35 -40.13
CA PRO A 37 -48.86 -13.21 -39.43
C PRO A 37 -50.29 -12.87 -39.85
N PHE A 38 -51.13 -13.90 -40.01
CA PHE A 38 -52.55 -13.78 -40.32
C PHE A 38 -53.35 -14.70 -39.40
N ASP A 39 -54.61 -14.34 -39.16
CA ASP A 39 -55.61 -15.24 -38.60
C ASP A 39 -56.16 -16.13 -39.72
N PRO A 40 -56.09 -17.47 -39.61
CA PRO A 40 -56.68 -18.38 -40.61
C PRO A 40 -58.19 -18.19 -40.82
N THR A 41 -58.88 -17.62 -39.83
CA THR A 41 -60.33 -17.37 -39.86
C THR A 41 -60.68 -15.98 -40.39
N GLU A 42 -59.74 -15.03 -40.34
CA GLU A 42 -59.85 -13.67 -40.85
C GLU A 42 -58.59 -13.31 -41.68
N PRO A 43 -58.44 -13.84 -42.92
CA PRO A 43 -57.21 -13.76 -43.70
C PRO A 43 -57.02 -12.44 -44.46
N ASP A 44 -57.93 -11.47 -44.31
CA ASP A 44 -57.95 -10.24 -45.11
C ASP A 44 -56.88 -9.24 -44.67
N GLU A 45 -56.55 -9.22 -43.37
CA GLU A 45 -55.59 -8.28 -42.76
C GLU A 45 -54.55 -9.01 -41.91
N PRO A 46 -53.30 -8.52 -41.85
CA PRO A 46 -52.28 -9.09 -40.97
C PRO A 46 -52.59 -8.74 -39.51
N ILE A 47 -52.27 -9.67 -38.61
CA ILE A 47 -52.48 -9.50 -37.16
C ILE A 47 -51.25 -8.86 -36.49
N ASP A 48 -51.37 -8.57 -35.20
CA ASP A 48 -50.28 -8.01 -34.40
C ASP A 48 -49.03 -8.93 -34.48
N PRO A 49 -47.84 -8.39 -34.80
CA PRO A 49 -46.61 -9.18 -34.93
C PRO A 49 -46.14 -9.84 -33.62
N THR A 50 -46.74 -9.52 -32.48
CA THR A 50 -46.52 -10.20 -31.20
C THR A 50 -47.41 -11.42 -31.00
N THR A 51 -48.38 -11.66 -31.89
CA THR A 51 -49.24 -12.85 -31.87
C THR A 51 -48.74 -13.94 -32.82
N PRO A 52 -48.84 -15.23 -32.44
CA PRO A 52 -48.49 -16.33 -33.34
C PRO A 52 -49.35 -16.32 -34.61
N GLY A 53 -48.71 -16.47 -35.76
CA GLY A 53 -49.40 -16.56 -37.05
C GLY A 53 -49.97 -17.95 -37.33
N THR A 54 -50.37 -18.18 -38.58
CA THR A 54 -50.93 -19.46 -39.07
C THR A 54 -50.00 -20.67 -38.90
N ASN A 55 -48.69 -20.44 -38.79
CA ASN A 55 -47.67 -21.46 -38.52
C ASN A 55 -47.45 -21.73 -37.02
N GLY A 56 -48.14 -21.01 -36.13
CA GLY A 56 -47.97 -21.12 -34.67
C GLY A 56 -46.70 -20.46 -34.13
N GLU A 57 -45.95 -19.74 -34.97
CA GLU A 57 -44.72 -19.04 -34.58
C GLU A 57 -44.97 -17.52 -34.55
N VAL A 58 -44.27 -16.84 -33.64
CA VAL A 58 -44.24 -15.37 -33.59
C VAL A 58 -43.14 -14.90 -34.55
N PRO A 59 -43.43 -14.00 -35.50
CA PRO A 59 -42.42 -13.51 -36.43
C PRO A 59 -41.33 -12.72 -35.69
N ASN A 60 -40.06 -12.93 -36.06
CA ASN A 60 -38.93 -12.25 -35.45
C ASN A 60 -37.93 -11.72 -36.49
N ILE A 61 -37.52 -10.47 -36.31
CA ILE A 61 -36.44 -9.86 -37.10
C ILE A 61 -35.09 -10.25 -36.49
N PRO A 62 -34.13 -10.79 -37.25
CA PRO A 62 -32.91 -11.37 -36.69
C PRO A 62 -31.96 -10.33 -36.09
N TYR A 63 -31.22 -10.73 -35.06
CA TYR A 63 -30.11 -9.94 -34.53
C TYR A 63 -28.91 -9.98 -35.48
N VAL A 64 -28.31 -8.81 -35.72
CA VAL A 64 -27.08 -8.68 -36.51
C VAL A 64 -26.03 -7.96 -35.66
N PRO A 65 -24.90 -8.60 -35.32
CA PRO A 65 -23.86 -7.98 -34.51
C PRO A 65 -23.39 -6.63 -35.08
N GLY A 66 -23.44 -5.59 -34.27
CA GLY A 66 -23.03 -4.23 -34.65
C GLY A 66 -24.07 -3.42 -35.42
N TYR A 67 -25.28 -3.94 -35.62
CA TYR A 67 -26.39 -3.22 -36.26
C TYR A 67 -27.69 -3.35 -35.46
N THR A 68 -28.56 -2.36 -35.57
CA THR A 68 -29.90 -2.35 -34.98
C THR A 68 -30.93 -2.24 -36.11
N PRO A 69 -31.95 -3.11 -36.17
CA PRO A 69 -33.04 -2.94 -37.13
C PRO A 69 -33.94 -1.77 -36.71
N VAL A 70 -34.41 -1.00 -37.68
CA VAL A 70 -35.25 0.17 -37.45
C VAL A 70 -36.59 0.05 -38.17
N ASP A 71 -37.59 0.76 -37.66
CA ASP A 71 -38.87 0.89 -38.35
C ASP A 71 -38.66 1.69 -39.66
N PRO A 72 -39.10 1.17 -40.82
CA PRO A 72 -38.90 1.83 -42.11
C PRO A 72 -39.66 3.16 -42.25
N LYS A 73 -40.66 3.44 -41.41
CA LYS A 73 -41.47 4.66 -41.49
C LYS A 73 -40.78 5.85 -40.84
N ASP A 74 -40.13 5.64 -39.69
CA ASP A 74 -39.61 6.72 -38.86
C ASP A 74 -38.14 6.53 -38.43
N ASN A 75 -37.49 5.44 -38.84
CA ASN A 75 -36.13 5.04 -38.46
C ASN A 75 -35.92 4.86 -36.95
N THR A 76 -36.99 4.68 -36.17
CA THR A 76 -36.85 4.37 -34.75
C THR A 76 -36.34 2.93 -34.56
N PRO A 77 -35.44 2.67 -33.60
CA PRO A 77 -35.00 1.31 -33.29
C PRO A 77 -36.19 0.39 -32.94
N LEU A 78 -36.26 -0.78 -33.59
CA LEU A 78 -37.25 -1.78 -33.22
C LEU A 78 -36.98 -2.29 -31.79
N LYS A 79 -38.04 -2.75 -31.12
CA LYS A 79 -37.95 -3.26 -29.75
C LYS A 79 -37.38 -4.68 -29.75
N PRO A 80 -36.35 -4.99 -28.95
CA PRO A 80 -35.93 -6.36 -28.72
C PRO A 80 -37.07 -7.19 -28.16
N ILE A 81 -37.16 -8.47 -28.57
CA ILE A 81 -38.10 -9.42 -27.98
C ILE A 81 -37.79 -9.62 -26.49
N ASP A 82 -36.51 -9.68 -26.13
CA ASP A 82 -36.02 -9.66 -24.75
C ASP A 82 -35.13 -8.42 -24.54
N PRO A 83 -35.54 -7.46 -23.68
CA PRO A 83 -34.74 -6.28 -23.37
C PRO A 83 -33.32 -6.57 -22.85
N ASN A 84 -33.09 -7.74 -22.26
CA ASN A 84 -31.79 -8.15 -21.70
C ASN A 84 -30.97 -9.03 -22.66
N ASP A 85 -31.58 -9.54 -23.73
CA ASP A 85 -30.93 -10.41 -24.72
C ASP A 85 -31.39 -10.06 -26.15
N PRO A 86 -30.74 -9.08 -26.81
CA PRO A 86 -31.02 -8.74 -28.20
C PRO A 86 -30.82 -9.92 -29.16
N GLY A 87 -30.06 -10.95 -28.77
CA GLY A 87 -29.85 -12.16 -29.58
C GLY A 87 -31.13 -12.93 -29.89
N LYS A 88 -32.22 -12.68 -29.15
CA LYS A 88 -33.56 -13.22 -29.45
C LYS A 88 -34.24 -12.57 -30.65
N GLY A 89 -33.68 -11.49 -31.17
CA GLY A 89 -34.24 -10.73 -32.28
C GLY A 89 -35.19 -9.63 -31.82
N TYR A 90 -35.90 -9.06 -32.78
CA TYR A 90 -36.71 -7.86 -32.62
C TYR A 90 -38.13 -8.08 -33.10
N VAL A 91 -39.08 -7.41 -32.46
CA VAL A 91 -40.48 -7.41 -32.86
C VAL A 91 -40.62 -6.57 -34.14
N PRO A 92 -41.10 -7.14 -35.26
CA PRO A 92 -41.33 -6.37 -36.48
C PRO A 92 -42.46 -5.34 -36.29
N PRO A 93 -42.52 -4.28 -37.12
CA PRO A 93 -43.64 -3.34 -37.11
C PRO A 93 -44.89 -3.96 -37.75
N THR A 94 -46.08 -3.57 -37.29
CA THR A 94 -47.36 -4.03 -37.87
C THR A 94 -47.45 -3.63 -39.36
N PRO A 95 -47.70 -4.57 -40.29
CA PRO A 95 -47.74 -4.25 -41.72
C PRO A 95 -48.98 -3.42 -42.05
N GLU A 96 -48.82 -2.39 -42.88
CA GLU A 96 -49.95 -1.59 -43.38
C GLU A 96 -50.53 -2.13 -44.69
N ASN A 97 -49.75 -2.92 -45.44
CA ASN A 97 -50.15 -3.46 -46.73
C ASN A 97 -49.77 -4.95 -46.84
N PRO A 98 -50.75 -5.87 -46.79
CA PRO A 98 -50.48 -7.32 -46.80
C PRO A 98 -49.90 -7.86 -48.11
N GLY A 99 -50.00 -7.11 -49.21
CA GLY A 99 -49.54 -7.53 -50.54
C GLY A 99 -48.16 -7.02 -50.95
N VAL A 100 -47.51 -6.20 -50.12
CA VAL A 100 -46.21 -5.56 -50.44
C VAL A 100 -45.17 -5.88 -49.37
N ASP A 101 -44.01 -6.37 -49.80
CA ASP A 101 -42.89 -6.68 -48.91
C ASP A 101 -42.40 -5.40 -48.20
N THR A 102 -42.17 -5.49 -46.89
CA THR A 102 -41.68 -4.37 -46.06
C THR A 102 -40.18 -4.55 -45.82
N PRO A 103 -39.30 -3.76 -46.45
CA PRO A 103 -37.88 -3.78 -46.11
C PRO A 103 -37.68 -3.27 -44.68
N ILE A 104 -36.87 -3.99 -43.88
CA ILE A 104 -36.49 -3.60 -42.52
C ILE A 104 -35.01 -3.19 -42.54
N PRO A 105 -34.70 -1.88 -42.53
CA PRO A 105 -33.33 -1.40 -42.57
C PRO A 105 -32.55 -1.75 -41.30
N TYR A 106 -31.25 -1.99 -41.45
CA TYR A 106 -30.30 -2.15 -40.34
C TYR A 106 -29.35 -0.96 -40.30
N VAL A 107 -29.32 -0.23 -39.19
CA VAL A 107 -28.39 0.88 -38.98
C VAL A 107 -27.20 0.44 -38.12
N PRO A 108 -25.96 0.86 -38.43
CA PRO A 108 -24.81 0.58 -37.58
C PRO A 108 -25.05 1.11 -36.15
N VAL A 109 -24.71 0.30 -35.16
CA VAL A 109 -24.66 0.75 -33.76
C VAL A 109 -23.49 1.73 -33.64
N LYS A 110 -23.75 2.94 -33.13
CA LYS A 110 -22.68 3.87 -32.78
C LYS A 110 -21.85 3.26 -31.66
N LYS A 111 -20.56 2.99 -31.92
CA LYS A 111 -19.60 2.59 -30.90
C LYS A 111 -19.22 3.82 -30.11
N VAL A 112 -19.71 3.91 -28.89
CA VAL A 112 -19.33 4.97 -27.94
C VAL A 112 -18.27 4.44 -26.99
N VAL A 113 -17.45 5.33 -26.46
CA VAL A 113 -16.39 4.97 -25.52
C VAL A 113 -16.50 5.77 -24.23
N THR A 114 -15.88 5.27 -23.16
CA THR A 114 -15.73 5.98 -21.90
C THR A 114 -14.26 6.27 -21.64
N ASN A 115 -13.95 7.54 -21.41
CA ASN A 115 -12.63 8.04 -21.06
C ASN A 115 -12.59 8.50 -19.60
N HIS A 116 -11.43 8.36 -18.98
CA HIS A 116 -11.14 8.87 -17.65
C HIS A 116 -9.92 9.78 -17.75
N VAL A 117 -10.10 11.06 -17.45
CA VAL A 117 -9.08 12.11 -17.66
C VAL A 117 -8.88 12.96 -16.41
N ASP A 118 -7.73 13.61 -16.29
CA ASP A 118 -7.52 14.66 -15.29
C ASP A 118 -8.18 16.00 -15.68
N GLU A 119 -8.02 17.04 -14.85
CA GLU A 119 -8.60 18.37 -15.09
C GLU A 119 -8.04 19.04 -16.35
N GLU A 120 -6.83 18.67 -16.77
CA GLU A 120 -6.15 19.12 -17.99
C GLU A 120 -6.55 18.30 -19.23
N GLY A 121 -7.27 17.19 -19.07
CA GLY A 121 -7.72 16.31 -20.15
C GLY A 121 -6.75 15.19 -20.52
N ASN A 122 -5.70 14.95 -19.75
CA ASN A 122 -4.80 13.82 -19.97
C ASN A 122 -5.47 12.51 -19.54
N PRO A 123 -5.33 11.41 -20.32
CA PRO A 123 -5.89 10.12 -19.94
C PRO A 123 -5.16 9.53 -18.73
N ILE A 124 -5.93 9.12 -17.71
CA ILE A 124 -5.42 8.55 -16.45
C ILE A 124 -5.83 7.08 -16.24
N ALA A 125 -6.64 6.52 -17.15
CA ALA A 125 -6.93 5.11 -17.24
C ALA A 125 -7.16 4.70 -18.72
N PRO A 126 -7.08 3.41 -19.06
CA PRO A 126 -7.43 2.93 -20.39
C PRO A 126 -8.87 3.30 -20.77
N GLN A 127 -9.06 3.65 -22.04
CA GLN A 127 -10.37 3.86 -22.64
C GLN A 127 -11.19 2.56 -22.61
N GLU A 128 -12.49 2.68 -22.35
CA GLU A 128 -13.41 1.56 -22.23
C GLU A 128 -14.49 1.62 -23.32
N GLU A 129 -14.90 0.47 -23.85
CA GLU A 129 -16.00 0.38 -24.82
C GLU A 129 -17.36 0.54 -24.12
N GLY A 130 -18.27 1.30 -24.74
CA GLY A 130 -19.59 1.63 -24.23
C GLY A 130 -19.61 2.77 -23.22
N THR A 131 -20.81 3.13 -22.75
CA THR A 131 -21.02 4.09 -21.66
C THR A 131 -20.89 3.36 -20.32
N LYS A 132 -19.83 3.68 -19.58
CA LYS A 132 -19.54 3.12 -18.25
C LYS A 132 -19.69 4.21 -17.19
N PRO A 133 -20.02 3.85 -15.93
CA PRO A 133 -19.98 4.80 -14.83
C PRO A 133 -18.53 5.18 -14.46
N ASN A 134 -18.37 6.23 -13.65
CA ASN A 134 -17.08 6.56 -13.05
C ASN A 134 -16.58 5.41 -12.15
N LYS A 135 -15.26 5.37 -11.91
CA LYS A 135 -14.61 4.36 -11.09
C LYS A 135 -13.51 4.98 -10.21
N SER A 136 -13.11 4.27 -9.17
CA SER A 136 -11.99 4.69 -8.33
C SER A 136 -10.67 4.54 -9.10
N ILE A 137 -9.84 5.58 -9.11
CA ILE A 137 -8.53 5.61 -9.77
C ILE A 137 -7.47 5.99 -8.72
N PRO A 138 -6.42 5.17 -8.49
CA PRO A 138 -5.38 5.48 -7.51
C PRO A 138 -4.74 6.85 -7.77
N GLY A 139 -4.69 7.70 -6.73
CA GLY A 139 -4.12 9.04 -6.81
C GLY A 139 -5.03 10.11 -7.41
N TYR A 140 -6.30 9.80 -7.68
CA TYR A 140 -7.28 10.71 -8.26
C TYR A 140 -8.64 10.63 -7.55
N GLU A 141 -9.31 11.78 -7.41
CA GLU A 141 -10.68 11.90 -6.91
C GLU A 141 -11.63 12.32 -8.05
N PHE A 142 -12.80 11.70 -8.16
CA PHE A 142 -13.77 12.10 -9.18
C PHE A 142 -14.35 13.47 -8.84
N THR A 143 -14.31 14.41 -9.81
CA THR A 143 -14.74 15.80 -9.57
C THR A 143 -16.27 15.97 -9.53
N GLY A 144 -17.03 14.94 -9.86
CA GLY A 144 -18.47 15.05 -10.11
C GLY A 144 -18.81 15.45 -11.55
N LYS A 145 -17.82 15.77 -12.38
CA LYS A 145 -18.03 16.25 -13.76
C LYS A 145 -17.92 15.09 -14.77
N THR A 146 -19.00 14.92 -15.51
CA THR A 146 -19.08 14.01 -16.67
C THR A 146 -19.51 14.82 -17.89
N VAL A 147 -18.85 14.59 -19.01
CA VAL A 147 -19.18 15.22 -20.30
C VAL A 147 -19.51 14.13 -21.31
N THR A 148 -20.55 14.35 -22.10
CA THR A 148 -20.88 13.50 -23.25
C THR A 148 -20.77 14.34 -24.51
N ASP A 149 -20.03 13.88 -25.51
CA ASP A 149 -19.87 14.56 -26.79
C ASP A 149 -21.04 14.26 -27.77
N GLU A 150 -21.02 14.89 -28.95
CA GLU A 150 -22.05 14.70 -30.00
C GLU A 150 -22.09 13.27 -30.56
N ASP A 151 -20.98 12.53 -30.45
CA ASP A 151 -20.85 11.15 -30.88
C ASP A 151 -21.36 10.16 -29.80
N GLY A 152 -21.63 10.65 -28.58
CA GLY A 152 -22.12 9.87 -27.44
C GLY A 152 -21.01 9.31 -26.55
N ASN A 153 -19.74 9.67 -26.79
CA ASN A 153 -18.64 9.26 -25.94
C ASN A 153 -18.71 9.99 -24.61
N THR A 154 -18.42 9.27 -23.54
CA THR A 154 -18.50 9.78 -22.17
C THR A 154 -17.09 10.02 -21.63
N THR A 155 -16.88 11.15 -20.97
CA THR A 155 -15.61 11.46 -20.32
C THR A 155 -15.86 11.85 -18.86
N HIS A 156 -15.23 11.14 -17.94
CA HIS A 156 -15.22 11.45 -16.51
C HIS A 156 -13.95 12.22 -16.16
N ILE A 157 -14.12 13.34 -15.44
CA ILE A 157 -13.03 14.24 -15.08
C ILE A 157 -12.66 14.04 -13.62
N TYR A 158 -11.37 13.84 -13.36
CA TYR A 158 -10.81 13.57 -12.05
C TYR A 158 -9.80 14.65 -11.67
N LYS A 159 -9.66 14.87 -10.38
CA LYS A 159 -8.67 15.76 -9.79
C LYS A 159 -7.59 14.93 -9.11
N LYS A 160 -6.33 15.29 -9.32
CA LYS A 160 -5.21 14.57 -8.70
C LYS A 160 -5.24 14.81 -7.19
N THR A 161 -5.23 13.74 -6.40
CA THR A 161 -5.12 13.83 -4.95
C THR A 161 -3.69 14.22 -4.60
N PRO A 162 -3.47 15.26 -3.77
CA PRO A 162 -2.12 15.62 -3.36
C PRO A 162 -1.47 14.43 -2.64
N GLU A 163 -0.27 14.08 -3.08
CA GLU A 163 0.52 13.04 -2.41
C GLU A 163 0.91 13.54 -1.03
N VAL A 164 0.48 12.83 0.00
CA VAL A 164 0.88 13.14 1.37
C VAL A 164 2.31 12.63 1.53
N LYS A 165 3.26 13.56 1.47
CA LYS A 165 4.66 13.28 1.81
C LYS A 165 4.76 13.00 3.30
N ASN A 166 5.54 11.98 3.66
CA ASN A 166 5.71 11.56 5.05
C ASN A 166 7.19 11.43 5.40
N GLY A 167 7.49 11.53 6.69
CA GLY A 167 8.81 11.23 7.22
C GLY A 167 8.80 10.76 8.66
N THR A 168 9.98 10.38 9.14
CA THR A 168 10.25 9.88 10.49
C THR A 168 11.36 10.68 11.14
N VAL A 169 11.37 10.74 12.47
CA VAL A 169 12.48 11.33 13.24
C VAL A 169 13.03 10.26 14.16
N VAL A 170 14.32 9.95 13.99
CA VAL A 170 15.03 8.92 14.75
C VAL A 170 16.19 9.55 15.50
N VAL A 171 16.33 9.15 16.76
CA VAL A 171 17.41 9.56 17.66
C VAL A 171 18.41 8.42 17.82
N ASN A 172 19.68 8.72 17.57
CA ASN A 172 20.81 7.81 17.77
C ASN A 172 21.66 8.22 18.97
N TYR A 173 22.29 7.24 19.60
CA TYR A 173 23.18 7.42 20.74
C TYR A 173 24.52 6.76 20.48
N VAL A 174 25.56 7.55 20.25
CA VAL A 174 26.87 7.06 19.85
C VAL A 174 27.98 7.66 20.68
N THR A 175 29.15 7.02 20.69
CA THR A 175 30.40 7.63 21.17
C THR A 175 31.03 8.56 20.13
N GLU A 176 32.07 9.30 20.51
CA GLU A 176 32.83 10.16 19.59
C GLU A 176 33.44 9.41 18.38
N ASP A 177 33.75 8.12 18.52
CA ASP A 177 34.20 7.22 17.45
C ASP A 177 33.05 6.58 16.64
N GLY A 178 31.79 6.89 16.97
CA GLY A 178 30.60 6.41 16.26
C GLY A 178 30.06 5.06 16.75
N THR A 179 30.60 4.51 17.85
CA THR A 179 30.08 3.26 18.45
C THR A 179 28.71 3.50 19.07
N VAL A 180 27.70 2.71 18.69
CA VAL A 180 26.35 2.80 19.26
C VAL A 180 26.33 2.28 20.70
N ILE A 181 25.83 3.10 21.63
CA ILE A 181 25.83 2.82 23.08
C ILE A 181 24.45 2.68 23.71
N LYS A 182 23.39 2.98 22.95
CA LYS A 182 21.99 2.74 23.30
C LYS A 182 21.21 2.53 22.00
N GLU A 183 20.18 1.70 22.05
CA GLU A 183 19.34 1.45 20.88
C GLU A 183 18.74 2.77 20.35
N PRO A 184 18.68 2.95 19.01
CA PRO A 184 17.99 4.07 18.41
C PRO A 184 16.54 4.15 18.88
N VAL A 185 16.05 5.38 19.06
CA VAL A 185 14.66 5.65 19.48
C VAL A 185 13.97 6.41 18.36
N THR A 186 12.79 5.93 17.95
CA THR A 186 11.90 6.72 17.09
C THR A 186 11.22 7.78 17.94
N ASP A 187 11.60 9.04 17.74
CA ASP A 187 10.99 10.20 18.40
C ASP A 187 9.61 10.50 17.81
N THR A 188 9.58 10.69 16.50
CA THR A 188 8.34 10.95 15.75
C THR A 188 8.13 9.81 14.73
N PRO A 189 7.09 8.97 14.89
CA PRO A 189 6.77 7.92 13.93
C PRO A 189 6.32 8.54 12.60
N THR A 190 6.15 7.71 11.56
CA THR A 190 5.79 8.17 10.22
C THR A 190 4.62 9.14 10.25
N SER A 191 4.91 10.40 9.94
CA SER A 191 3.99 11.51 10.07
C SER A 191 4.01 12.37 8.81
N PRO A 192 2.92 13.12 8.52
CA PRO A 192 2.89 14.04 7.39
C PRO A 192 4.01 15.08 7.45
N GLU A 193 4.52 15.47 6.28
CA GLU A 193 5.46 16.58 6.15
C GLU A 193 4.90 17.83 6.83
N GLY A 194 5.74 18.51 7.60
CA GLY A 194 5.36 19.69 8.36
C GLY A 194 4.95 19.44 9.81
N THR A 195 4.73 18.19 10.24
CA THR A 195 4.48 17.86 11.65
C THR A 195 5.66 18.32 12.52
N PRO A 196 5.43 19.09 13.60
CA PRO A 196 6.51 19.51 14.48
C PRO A 196 7.07 18.35 15.29
N TYR A 197 8.38 18.36 15.54
CA TYR A 197 9.07 17.40 16.42
C TYR A 197 10.04 18.12 17.37
N ASP A 198 10.32 17.49 18.51
CA ASP A 198 11.28 17.94 19.52
C ASP A 198 11.90 16.72 20.20
N THR A 199 13.19 16.46 19.95
CA THR A 199 13.89 15.27 20.44
C THR A 199 14.47 15.42 21.85
N THR A 200 14.21 16.54 22.55
CA THR A 200 14.88 16.85 23.82
C THR A 200 14.47 15.94 24.98
N ASP A 201 13.29 15.31 24.91
CA ASP A 201 12.85 14.25 25.82
C ASP A 201 13.75 13.00 25.73
N ASN A 202 14.38 12.79 24.57
CA ASN A 202 15.28 11.70 24.27
C ASN A 202 16.76 12.02 24.56
N LYS A 203 17.07 13.10 25.31
CA LYS A 203 18.43 13.60 25.58
C LYS A 203 18.94 13.35 27.02
N PRO A 204 19.30 12.10 27.39
CA PRO A 204 19.86 11.82 28.71
C PRO A 204 21.26 12.44 28.84
N LYS A 205 21.56 12.99 30.03
CA LYS A 205 22.87 13.59 30.35
C LYS A 205 23.98 12.54 30.42
N THR A 206 23.68 11.37 30.96
CA THR A 206 24.59 10.22 31.05
C THR A 206 23.93 8.94 30.56
N ILE A 207 24.74 8.01 30.05
CA ILE A 207 24.33 6.68 29.61
C ILE A 207 25.32 5.65 30.20
N THR A 208 24.80 4.54 30.71
CA THR A 208 25.62 3.38 31.10
C THR A 208 25.62 2.36 29.98
N PHE A 209 26.80 2.01 29.48
CA PHE A 209 26.97 1.01 28.43
C PHE A 209 28.11 0.06 28.80
N LYS A 210 27.81 -1.24 28.86
CA LYS A 210 28.77 -2.30 29.27
C LYS A 210 29.45 -2.06 30.62
N GLY A 211 28.74 -1.43 31.57
CA GLY A 211 29.27 -1.14 32.91
C GLY A 211 30.10 0.14 33.02
N GLU A 212 30.34 0.84 31.91
CA GLU A 212 31.03 2.13 31.88
C GLU A 212 30.01 3.26 31.75
N GLU A 213 30.28 4.39 32.39
CA GLU A 213 29.45 5.61 32.29
C GLU A 213 29.97 6.53 31.19
N TYR A 214 29.05 7.12 30.43
CA TYR A 214 29.33 8.07 29.36
C TYR A 214 28.53 9.35 29.56
N GLU A 215 29.12 10.51 29.31
CA GLU A 215 28.47 11.82 29.41
C GLU A 215 28.28 12.48 28.04
N LEU A 216 27.18 13.21 27.87
CA LEU A 216 26.83 13.88 26.62
C LEU A 216 27.85 14.98 26.28
N VAL A 217 28.36 14.95 25.05
CA VAL A 217 29.34 15.92 24.52
C VAL A 217 28.67 16.93 23.59
N ARG A 218 27.94 16.43 22.60
CA ARG A 218 27.33 17.26 21.56
C ARG A 218 26.12 16.59 20.92
N VAL A 219 25.43 17.35 20.08
CA VAL A 219 24.30 16.90 19.28
C VAL A 219 24.62 17.17 17.81
N ASP A 220 24.54 16.14 16.99
CA ASP A 220 24.69 16.21 15.55
C ASP A 220 23.28 16.11 14.92
N GLY A 221 22.83 17.16 14.21
CA GLY A 221 21.48 17.26 13.64
C GLY A 221 20.66 18.40 14.25
N THR A 222 19.36 18.45 13.94
CA THR A 222 18.45 19.50 14.44
C THR A 222 17.44 18.91 15.41
N GLU A 223 17.53 19.30 16.69
CA GLU A 223 16.68 18.75 17.77
C GLU A 223 15.21 19.19 17.68
N ASN A 224 14.93 20.32 17.03
CA ASN A 224 13.59 20.90 16.93
C ASN A 224 13.31 21.34 15.50
N GLY A 225 12.20 20.88 14.93
CA GLY A 225 11.91 21.20 13.55
C GLY A 225 10.54 20.73 13.10
N LYS A 226 10.42 20.56 11.80
CA LYS A 226 9.26 19.93 11.17
C LYS A 226 9.74 18.72 10.39
N VAL A 227 8.93 17.66 10.40
CA VAL A 227 9.16 16.46 9.59
C VAL A 227 9.29 16.85 8.13
N VAL A 228 10.31 16.32 7.47
CA VAL A 228 10.53 16.42 6.02
C VAL A 228 10.32 15.04 5.39
N GLU A 229 10.24 14.97 4.07
CA GLU A 229 10.15 13.70 3.35
C GLU A 229 11.36 12.81 3.65
N GLY A 230 11.12 11.56 4.10
CA GLY A 230 12.16 10.60 4.45
C GLY A 230 12.50 10.53 5.94
N GLU A 231 13.72 10.11 6.27
CA GLU A 231 14.17 9.94 7.66
C GLU A 231 15.07 11.10 8.08
N THR A 232 14.66 11.81 9.14
CA THR A 232 15.49 12.79 9.85
C THR A 232 16.20 12.10 11.00
N VAL A 233 17.52 12.25 11.08
CA VAL A 233 18.34 11.63 12.12
C VAL A 233 18.94 12.70 13.02
N VAL A 234 18.73 12.57 14.33
CA VAL A 234 19.41 13.36 15.37
C VAL A 234 20.32 12.42 16.16
N THR A 235 21.59 12.77 16.29
CA THR A 235 22.58 11.91 16.96
C THR A 235 23.13 12.59 18.20
N TYR A 236 22.93 11.99 19.36
CA TYR A 236 23.55 12.39 20.61
C TYR A 236 24.88 11.68 20.77
N VAL A 237 25.95 12.46 20.90
CA VAL A 237 27.33 11.96 20.96
C VAL A 237 27.87 12.06 22.38
N TYR A 238 28.39 10.95 22.91
CA TYR A 238 28.84 10.82 24.28
C TYR A 238 30.34 10.49 24.36
N ARG A 239 30.97 10.86 25.47
CA ARG A 239 32.34 10.45 25.81
C ARG A 239 32.36 9.63 27.08
N LYS A 240 33.33 8.72 27.19
CA LYS A 240 33.52 7.90 28.38
C LYS A 240 33.91 8.78 29.57
N VAL A 241 33.25 8.59 30.71
CA VAL A 241 33.66 9.18 31.99
C VAL A 241 34.81 8.37 32.56
N GLU A 242 35.97 8.99 32.74
CA GLU A 242 37.12 8.33 33.38
C GLU A 242 36.89 8.23 34.89
N THR A 243 36.91 7.02 35.44
CA THR A 243 36.93 6.85 36.89
C THR A 243 38.33 7.19 37.41
N PRO A 244 38.48 8.03 38.44
CA PRO A 244 39.79 8.31 39.01
C PRO A 244 40.37 7.00 39.55
N ALA A 245 41.60 6.66 39.13
CA ALA A 245 42.29 5.47 39.60
C ALA A 245 42.33 5.44 41.13
N LYS A 246 41.91 4.32 41.71
CA LYS A 246 41.93 4.12 43.16
C LYS A 246 43.36 4.30 43.67
N LYS A 247 43.58 5.32 44.49
CA LYS A 247 44.88 5.55 45.15
C LYS A 247 45.04 4.53 46.26
N VAL A 248 45.95 3.56 46.06
CA VAL A 248 46.33 2.59 47.09
C VAL A 248 47.57 3.06 47.83
N VAL A 249 47.75 2.61 49.06
CA VAL A 249 48.89 3.01 49.92
C VAL A 249 49.61 1.78 50.47
N THR A 250 50.87 1.96 50.86
CA THR A 250 51.67 0.93 51.54
C THR A 250 52.06 1.39 52.94
N ASN A 251 51.75 0.55 53.94
CA ASN A 251 52.09 0.75 55.34
C ASN A 251 53.15 -0.26 55.81
N HIS A 252 54.01 0.15 56.73
CA HIS A 252 54.92 -0.74 57.44
C HIS A 252 54.66 -0.65 58.94
N VAL A 253 54.25 -1.75 59.54
CA VAL A 253 53.83 -1.81 60.95
C VAL A 253 54.54 -2.94 61.70
N ASP A 254 54.58 -2.85 63.03
CA ASP A 254 54.99 -3.97 63.88
C ASP A 254 53.87 -5.02 64.07
N GLU A 255 54.11 -6.09 64.82
CA GLU A 255 53.11 -7.15 65.07
C GLU A 255 51.89 -6.64 65.86
N GLU A 256 52.07 -5.57 66.64
CA GLU A 256 51.01 -4.88 67.38
C GLU A 256 50.25 -3.85 66.52
N GLY A 257 50.70 -3.61 65.28
CA GLY A 257 50.07 -2.69 64.33
C GLY A 257 50.55 -1.23 64.42
N ASN A 258 51.60 -0.94 65.19
CA ASN A 258 52.16 0.40 65.27
C ASN A 258 52.98 0.72 64.02
N PRO A 259 52.87 1.93 63.43
CA PRO A 259 53.65 2.33 62.27
C PRO A 259 55.14 2.45 62.61
N ILE A 260 55.98 1.78 61.82
CA ILE A 260 57.45 1.78 61.99
C ILE A 260 58.18 2.45 60.82
N ALA A 261 57.45 2.86 59.77
CA ALA A 261 57.94 3.72 58.70
C ALA A 261 56.80 4.63 58.19
N PRO A 262 57.10 5.76 57.53
CA PRO A 262 56.09 6.57 56.87
C PRO A 262 55.27 5.75 55.86
N GLN A 263 53.99 6.07 55.77
CA GLN A 263 53.10 5.55 54.74
C GLN A 263 53.59 6.01 53.36
N GLU A 264 53.55 5.12 52.39
CA GLU A 264 53.97 5.37 51.01
C GLU A 264 52.77 5.31 50.07
N ASP A 265 52.76 6.17 49.04
CA ASP A 265 51.78 6.08 47.98
C ASP A 265 52.09 4.90 47.05
N GLY A 266 51.05 4.17 46.63
CA GLY A 266 51.15 3.01 45.76
C GLY A 266 51.47 1.71 46.49
N THR A 267 51.80 0.67 45.71
CA THR A 267 52.22 -0.65 46.20
C THR A 267 53.74 -0.75 46.17
N THR A 268 54.39 -0.60 47.31
CA THR A 268 55.85 -0.66 47.42
C THR A 268 56.31 -2.02 47.96
N PRO A 269 57.49 -2.53 47.58
CA PRO A 269 58.01 -3.80 48.11
C PRO A 269 58.38 -3.70 49.59
N LYS A 270 58.43 -4.86 50.27
CA LYS A 270 59.00 -4.95 51.61
C LYS A 270 60.46 -4.47 51.59
N ARG A 271 60.84 -3.74 52.64
CA ARG A 271 62.22 -3.25 52.85
C ARG A 271 62.74 -3.65 54.21
N GLN A 272 64.07 -3.63 54.36
CA GLN A 272 64.75 -3.89 55.62
C GLN A 272 64.62 -2.67 56.54
N ILE A 273 64.05 -2.87 57.73
CA ILE A 273 63.89 -1.82 58.74
C ILE A 273 64.79 -2.17 59.94
N SER A 274 65.65 -1.24 60.34
CA SER A 274 66.63 -1.49 61.41
C SER A 274 65.93 -1.88 62.72
N GLY A 275 66.34 -3.00 63.32
CA GLY A 275 65.74 -3.52 64.55
C GLY A 275 64.47 -4.37 64.37
N TYR A 276 64.08 -4.67 63.13
CA TYR A 276 62.88 -5.44 62.80
C TYR A 276 63.16 -6.53 61.74
N GLU A 277 62.49 -7.67 61.85
CA GLU A 277 62.48 -8.76 60.88
C GLU A 277 61.11 -8.82 60.19
N TYR A 278 61.08 -9.00 58.86
CA TYR A 278 59.82 -9.10 58.12
C TYR A 278 59.06 -10.39 58.47
N VAL A 279 57.75 -10.25 58.73
CA VAL A 279 56.87 -11.39 59.05
C VAL A 279 56.02 -11.75 57.83
N ARG A 280 55.15 -10.84 57.39
CA ARG A 280 54.19 -11.10 56.30
C ARG A 280 53.67 -9.81 55.66
N THR A 281 52.97 -9.97 54.55
CA THR A 281 52.27 -8.87 53.86
C THR A 281 50.79 -9.19 53.83
N VAL A 282 49.96 -8.17 54.00
CA VAL A 282 48.51 -8.21 53.86
C VAL A 282 48.10 -7.20 52.82
N VAL A 283 47.14 -7.56 51.97
CA VAL A 283 46.48 -6.64 51.03
C VAL A 283 45.00 -6.63 51.38
N ASP A 284 44.43 -5.44 51.57
CA ASP A 284 43.00 -5.31 51.88
C ASP A 284 42.12 -5.35 50.61
N GLU A 285 40.80 -5.35 50.80
CA GLU A 285 39.81 -5.29 49.69
C GLU A 285 39.94 -4.00 48.86
N GLU A 286 40.61 -2.99 49.41
CA GLU A 286 40.88 -1.74 48.74
C GLU A 286 42.16 -1.72 47.90
N GLY A 287 42.99 -2.76 48.03
CA GLY A 287 44.29 -2.88 47.37
C GLY A 287 45.44 -2.23 48.13
N ASN A 288 45.21 -1.70 49.34
CA ASN A 288 46.27 -1.16 50.18
C ASN A 288 47.13 -2.30 50.74
N THR A 289 48.44 -2.08 50.77
CA THR A 289 49.43 -3.08 51.20
C THR A 289 49.91 -2.75 52.61
N THR A 290 50.00 -3.75 53.48
CA THR A 290 50.60 -3.60 54.80
C THR A 290 51.67 -4.67 55.02
N HIS A 291 52.92 -4.24 55.19
CA HIS A 291 54.03 -5.09 55.59
C HIS A 291 54.16 -5.12 57.11
N ILE A 292 54.08 -6.32 57.69
CA ILE A 292 54.12 -6.54 59.14
C ILE A 292 55.50 -7.07 59.52
N TYR A 293 56.08 -6.49 60.56
CA TYR A 293 57.43 -6.79 61.02
C TYR A 293 57.47 -7.12 62.52
N ARG A 294 58.38 -8.00 62.91
CA ARG A 294 58.62 -8.39 64.30
C ARG A 294 59.90 -7.74 64.81
N LYS A 295 59.86 -7.14 65.99
CA LYS A 295 61.02 -6.51 66.60
C LYS A 295 62.09 -7.55 66.94
N LEU A 296 63.32 -7.36 66.47
CA LEU A 296 64.45 -8.19 66.84
C LEU A 296 64.78 -7.94 68.32
N SER A 297 64.67 -8.97 69.14
CA SER A 297 65.05 -8.90 70.55
C SER A 297 66.57 -8.94 70.65
N ASN A 298 67.19 -7.89 71.20
CA ASN A 298 68.61 -7.90 71.56
C ASN A 298 68.83 -8.88 72.72
N LYS A 299 68.98 -10.17 72.41
CA LYS A 299 69.61 -11.11 73.32
C LYS A 299 71.11 -10.81 73.30
N PRO A 300 71.78 -10.55 74.43
CA PRO A 300 73.22 -10.30 74.43
C PRO A 300 73.94 -11.52 73.86
N THR A 301 74.68 -11.31 72.77
CA THR A 301 75.59 -12.30 72.20
C THR A 301 76.67 -12.60 73.23
N THR A 302 76.67 -13.83 73.75
CA THR A 302 77.76 -14.34 74.60
C THR A 302 79.00 -14.52 73.71
N PRO A 303 80.19 -13.99 74.06
CA PRO A 303 81.37 -14.10 73.22
C PRO A 303 81.85 -15.56 73.14
N GLU A 304 82.15 -15.99 71.91
CA GLU A 304 82.77 -17.27 71.59
C GLU A 304 84.16 -17.34 72.23
N LYS A 305 84.37 -18.40 73.03
CA LYS A 305 85.57 -18.63 73.80
C LYS A 305 86.62 -19.28 72.90
N GLU A 306 87.64 -18.53 72.50
CA GLU A 306 88.86 -19.11 71.93
C GLU A 306 89.52 -20.04 72.96
N THR A 307 89.85 -21.24 72.52
CA THR A 307 90.50 -22.29 73.30
C THR A 307 92.01 -22.11 73.20
N PRO A 308 92.80 -22.23 74.28
CA PRO A 308 94.24 -22.01 74.21
C PRO A 308 94.96 -23.21 73.59
N ALA A 309 96.03 -22.90 72.85
CA ALA A 309 96.88 -23.83 72.13
C ALA A 309 97.56 -24.87 73.03
N LYS A 310 97.85 -26.03 72.43
CA LYS A 310 98.96 -26.92 72.80
C LYS A 310 99.69 -27.34 71.54
#